data_AF-A0A453DS67-F1
#
_entry.id   AF-A0A453DS67-F1
#
_cell.length_a   1.000
_cell.length_b   1.000
_cell.length_c   1.000
_cell.angle_alpha   90.00
_cell.angle_beta   90.00
_cell.angle_gamma   90.00
#
_symmetry.space_group_name_H-M   'P 1'
#
loop_
_entity.id
_entity.type
_entity.pdbx_description
1 polymer ?
#
loop_
_entity_poly.entity_id
_entity_poly.type
_entity_poly.pdbx_seq_one_letter_code
_entity_poly.pdbx_strand_id
1 'polypeptide(L)'
;PADAAGGAVEKPTAAPYGSWRSPITADIVSGADKRLGGIALARDGRLLWIEGRPEEKGRMVIVKEGDKPVDVIPQEFAARTLVQEYGGGAFAVQDNTVVFSNYKDQRLYKQPTEIGSLPVPLTPDYGAPDVSYAGGVFDPHFSRYVTVMEDRRTSNLNPATTIACINLSGGDIHEPKVLVSGNDFYASPRIDQNKKRMAWIEWGHPNMPWDKSELWVGYFSESGCRTSTRW
;
A
#
# COMPACT_ATOMS: atom_id res chain seq x y z
N PRO A 1 11.19 -61.59 18.06
CA PRO A 1 9.85 -61.15 18.53
C PRO A 1 9.97 -59.92 19.43
N ALA A 2 9.63 -58.75 18.88
CA ALA A 2 9.27 -57.55 19.64
C ALA A 2 8.41 -56.68 18.72
N ASP A 3 7.36 -56.11 19.31
CA ASP A 3 6.11 -55.62 18.73
C ASP A 3 6.21 -54.67 17.52
N ALA A 4 5.38 -54.95 16.52
CA ALA A 4 4.83 -53.94 15.64
C ALA A 4 3.54 -53.41 16.29
N ALA A 5 3.61 -52.23 16.92
CA ALA A 5 2.44 -51.52 17.41
C ALA A 5 1.63 -51.01 16.21
N GLY A 6 0.58 -51.76 15.85
CA GLY A 6 -0.42 -51.34 14.89
C GLY A 6 -1.23 -50.17 15.47
N GLY A 7 -1.11 -48.99 14.86
CA GLY A 7 -1.99 -47.88 15.15
C GLY A 7 -3.43 -48.26 14.78
N ALA A 8 -4.31 -48.37 15.76
CA ALA A 8 -5.73 -48.60 15.54
C ALA A 8 -6.31 -47.40 14.77
N VAL A 9 -6.86 -47.66 13.58
CA VAL A 9 -7.64 -46.67 12.84
C VAL A 9 -8.98 -46.52 13.57
N GLU A 10 -9.19 -45.38 14.22
CA GLU A 10 -10.48 -45.05 14.85
C GLU A 10 -11.59 -45.05 13.79
N LYS A 11 -12.68 -45.78 14.07
CA LYS A 11 -13.87 -45.77 13.20
C LYS A 11 -14.55 -44.40 13.31
N PRO A 12 -14.95 -43.77 12.19
CA PRO A 12 -15.70 -42.51 12.23
C PRO A 12 -16.99 -42.66 13.05
N THR A 13 -17.22 -41.75 14.00
CA THR A 13 -18.43 -41.74 14.82
C THR A 13 -19.51 -40.89 14.15
N ALA A 14 -20.73 -41.42 14.03
CA ALA A 14 -21.86 -40.66 13.51
C ALA A 14 -22.29 -39.57 14.51
N ALA A 15 -22.45 -38.34 14.04
CA ALA A 15 -22.92 -37.21 14.84
C ALA A 15 -23.72 -36.23 13.96
N PRO A 16 -24.68 -35.47 14.53
CA PRO A 16 -25.45 -34.47 13.80
C PRO A 16 -24.56 -33.47 13.05
N TYR A 17 -25.04 -32.97 11.90
CA TYR A 17 -24.34 -31.92 11.16
C TYR A 17 -24.06 -30.70 12.06
N GLY A 18 -22.82 -30.20 12.01
CA GLY A 18 -22.35 -29.07 12.83
C GLY A 18 -21.87 -29.44 14.25
N SER A 19 -21.97 -30.70 14.68
CA SER A 19 -21.54 -31.16 16.01
C SER A 19 -20.27 -32.03 16.00
N TRP A 20 -19.65 -32.19 14.84
CA TRP A 20 -18.39 -32.92 14.70
C TRP A 20 -17.29 -32.18 15.45
N ARG A 21 -16.53 -32.91 16.26
CA ARG A 21 -15.34 -32.36 16.91
C ARG A 21 -14.35 -31.98 15.82
N SER A 22 -14.04 -30.69 15.74
CA SER A 22 -13.05 -30.14 14.83
C SER A 22 -11.77 -29.84 15.59
N PRO A 23 -10.59 -30.27 15.10
CA PRO A 23 -9.31 -29.80 15.62
C PRO A 23 -9.03 -28.35 15.22
N ILE A 24 -9.78 -27.78 14.27
CA ILE A 24 -9.70 -26.39 13.83
C ILE A 24 -10.60 -25.56 14.75
N THR A 25 -9.98 -24.83 15.68
CA THR A 25 -10.64 -23.92 16.61
C THR A 25 -10.77 -22.51 16.03
N ALA A 26 -11.61 -21.66 16.63
CA ALA A 26 -11.71 -20.26 16.25
C ALA A 26 -10.36 -19.52 16.39
N ASP A 27 -9.57 -19.86 17.40
CA ASP A 27 -8.23 -19.29 17.61
C ASP A 27 -7.25 -19.69 16.50
N ILE A 28 -7.31 -20.94 16.03
CA ILE A 28 -6.51 -21.39 14.89
C ILE A 28 -6.89 -20.60 13.64
N VAL A 29 -8.19 -20.40 13.38
CA VAL A 29 -8.65 -19.66 12.20
C VAL A 29 -8.25 -18.19 12.26
N SER A 30 -8.40 -17.54 13.43
CA SER A 30 -8.09 -16.12 13.58
C SER A 30 -6.57 -15.84 13.60
N GLY A 31 -5.75 -16.76 14.10
CA GLY A 31 -4.30 -16.63 14.15
C GLY A 31 -3.55 -17.12 12.91
N ALA A 32 -4.13 -18.01 12.11
CA ALA A 32 -3.44 -18.63 10.97
C ALA A 32 -3.46 -17.82 9.66
N ASP A 33 -4.35 -16.83 9.53
CA ASP A 33 -4.53 -16.12 8.26
C ASP A 33 -3.53 -14.98 8.08
N LYS A 34 -2.35 -15.31 7.53
CA LYS A 34 -1.38 -14.32 7.05
C LYS A 34 -1.84 -13.78 5.69
N ARG A 35 -2.44 -12.59 5.69
CA ARG A 35 -2.75 -11.89 4.44
C ARG A 35 -1.48 -11.32 3.84
N LEU A 36 -1.14 -11.78 2.64
CA LEU A 36 -0.08 -11.23 1.82
C LEU A 36 -0.69 -10.27 0.79
N GLY A 37 -0.03 -9.14 0.55
CA GLY A 37 -0.44 -8.18 -0.48
C GLY A 37 0.71 -7.25 -0.80
N GLY A 38 0.61 -6.48 -1.90
CA GLY A 38 1.61 -5.49 -2.31
C GLY A 38 3.03 -6.04 -2.46
N ILE A 39 3.60 -6.08 -3.66
CA ILE A 39 4.94 -6.64 -3.88
C ILE A 39 5.82 -5.60 -4.54
N ALA A 40 7.07 -5.50 -4.09
CA ALA A 40 8.10 -4.68 -4.70
C ALA A 40 9.45 -5.40 -4.69
N LEU A 41 10.38 -4.97 -5.55
CA LEU A 41 11.73 -5.49 -5.63
C LEU A 41 12.72 -4.40 -5.17
N ALA A 42 13.60 -4.74 -4.23
CA ALA A 42 14.71 -3.87 -3.85
C ALA A 42 15.89 -3.99 -4.83
N ARG A 43 16.85 -3.07 -4.73
CA ARG A 43 18.05 -3.04 -5.60
C ARG A 43 18.89 -4.31 -5.53
N ASP A 44 18.94 -4.93 -4.36
CA ASP A 44 19.68 -6.17 -4.10
C ASP A 44 18.96 -7.43 -4.64
N GLY A 45 17.85 -7.26 -5.35
CA GLY A 45 17.06 -8.34 -5.95
C GLY A 45 16.14 -9.06 -4.97
N ARG A 46 16.01 -8.57 -3.72
CA ARG A 46 15.14 -9.18 -2.71
C ARG A 46 13.72 -8.64 -2.81
N LEU A 47 12.75 -9.52 -2.59
CA LEU A 47 11.35 -9.14 -2.53
C LEU A 47 11.00 -8.43 -1.23
N LEU A 48 10.12 -7.44 -1.34
CA LEU A 48 9.41 -6.86 -0.22
C LEU A 48 7.91 -7.05 -0.41
N TRP A 49 7.19 -7.41 0.64
CA TRP A 49 5.74 -7.58 0.61
C TRP A 49 5.06 -7.03 1.85
N ILE A 50 3.75 -6.76 1.76
CA ILE A 50 2.92 -6.53 2.93
C ILE A 50 2.44 -7.86 3.50
N GLU A 51 2.58 -8.03 4.82
CA GLU A 51 2.03 -9.16 5.57
C GLU A 51 1.17 -8.67 6.75
N GLY A 52 0.02 -9.31 6.96
CA GLY A 52 -0.84 -9.05 8.11
C GLY A 52 -0.33 -9.75 9.37
N ARG A 53 -0.50 -9.09 10.53
CA ARG A 53 -0.20 -9.62 11.86
C ARG A 53 -1.50 -9.69 12.69
N PRO A 54 -2.25 -10.81 12.66
CA PRO A 54 -3.50 -10.94 13.43
C PRO A 54 -3.30 -10.69 14.93
N GLU A 55 -2.22 -11.23 15.50
CA GLU A 55 -1.86 -11.06 16.91
C GLU A 55 -1.45 -9.63 17.28
N GLU A 56 -1.16 -8.78 16.30
CA GLU A 56 -0.81 -7.38 16.49
C GLU A 56 -1.94 -6.44 16.05
N LYS A 57 -3.18 -6.77 16.43
CA LYS A 57 -4.38 -5.97 16.10
C LYS A 57 -4.59 -5.79 14.59
N GLY A 58 -4.15 -6.76 13.78
CA GLY A 58 -4.24 -6.70 12.32
C GLY A 58 -3.27 -5.72 11.66
N ARG A 59 -2.14 -5.39 12.32
CA ARG A 59 -1.10 -4.52 11.78
C ARG A 59 -0.59 -5.07 10.44
N MET A 60 -0.49 -4.21 9.45
CA MET A 60 0.09 -4.53 8.14
C MET A 60 1.56 -4.08 8.15
N VAL A 61 2.48 -4.98 7.87
CA VAL A 61 3.93 -4.71 7.94
C VAL A 61 4.58 -4.93 6.59
N ILE A 62 5.70 -4.24 6.32
CA ILE A 62 6.51 -4.49 5.12
C ILE A 62 7.61 -5.47 5.52
N VAL A 63 7.60 -6.64 4.92
CA VAL A 63 8.58 -7.71 5.15
C VAL A 63 9.60 -7.71 4.01
N LYS A 64 10.89 -7.89 4.33
CA LYS A 64 11.95 -8.11 3.34
C LYS A 64 12.41 -9.56 3.35
N GLU A 65 12.62 -10.11 2.16
CA GLU A 65 13.09 -11.47 1.93
C GLU A 65 14.50 -11.73 2.51
N GLY A 66 14.71 -12.96 2.98
CA GLY A 66 15.97 -13.51 3.45
C GLY A 66 15.76 -14.89 4.07
N ASP A 67 16.82 -15.53 4.56
CA ASP A 67 16.73 -16.84 5.26
C ASP A 67 15.74 -16.81 6.42
N LYS A 68 15.64 -15.65 7.06
CA LYS A 68 14.59 -15.28 8.02
C LYS A 68 14.00 -13.95 7.57
N PRO A 69 12.76 -13.93 7.06
CA PRO A 69 12.09 -12.68 6.70
C PRO A 69 11.98 -11.74 7.89
N VAL A 70 12.18 -10.44 7.64
CA VAL A 70 12.25 -9.41 8.69
C VAL A 70 11.31 -8.25 8.37
N ASP A 71 10.71 -7.69 9.41
CA ASP A 71 9.93 -6.44 9.29
C ASP A 71 10.88 -5.27 9.04
N VAL A 72 10.61 -4.50 7.98
CA VAL A 72 11.42 -3.34 7.54
C VAL A 72 11.04 -2.09 8.33
N ILE A 73 9.74 -1.91 8.57
CA ILE A 73 9.21 -0.76 9.31
C ILE A 73 9.14 -1.05 10.81
N PRO A 74 9.38 -0.06 11.68
CA PRO A 74 9.25 -0.24 13.13
C PRO A 74 7.84 -0.64 13.58
N GLN A 75 7.73 -1.22 14.78
CA GLN A 75 6.48 -1.81 15.29
C GLN A 75 5.36 -0.79 15.50
N GLU A 76 5.70 0.48 15.75
CA GLU A 76 4.76 1.58 15.93
C GLU A 76 4.10 2.05 14.61
N PHE A 77 4.57 1.55 13.46
CA PHE A 77 4.04 1.86 12.13
C PHE A 77 3.29 0.66 11.53
N ALA A 78 2.34 1.00 10.64
CA ALA A 78 1.60 0.02 9.85
C ALA A 78 1.45 0.51 8.42
N ALA A 79 1.86 -0.27 7.43
CA ALA A 79 1.75 0.06 6.01
C ALA A 79 0.34 -0.24 5.48
N ARG A 80 -0.59 0.71 5.68
CA ARG A 80 -1.97 0.62 5.23
C ARG A 80 -2.53 2.02 4.97
N THR A 81 -3.29 2.14 3.89
CA THR A 81 -3.94 3.38 3.47
C THR A 81 -5.46 3.27 3.54
N LEU A 82 -6.14 4.41 3.64
CA LEU A 82 -7.59 4.57 3.58
C LEU A 82 -8.06 5.24 2.29
N VAL A 83 -7.16 5.48 1.32
CA VAL A 83 -7.57 6.02 0.01
C VAL A 83 -8.65 5.14 -0.59
N GLN A 84 -9.79 5.74 -0.94
CA GLN A 84 -10.97 5.06 -1.47
C GLN A 84 -11.47 3.92 -0.57
N GLU A 85 -11.10 3.90 0.71
CA GLU A 85 -11.46 2.92 1.76
C GLU A 85 -11.01 1.46 1.54
N TYR A 86 -10.53 1.09 0.35
CA TYR A 86 -10.13 -0.29 0.02
C TYR A 86 -8.68 -0.62 0.40
N GLY A 87 -7.82 0.38 0.58
CA GLY A 87 -6.50 0.21 1.18
C GLY A 87 -5.43 -0.50 0.32
N GLY A 88 -5.44 -0.30 -0.99
CA GLY A 88 -4.42 -0.79 -1.91
C GLY A 88 -3.23 0.17 -2.10
N GLY A 89 -2.07 -0.35 -2.48
CA GLY A 89 -0.90 0.46 -2.87
C GLY A 89 -0.28 1.26 -1.72
N ALA A 90 -0.19 0.67 -0.53
CA ALA A 90 0.28 1.34 0.67
C ALA A 90 1.80 1.56 0.74
N PHE A 91 2.60 1.00 -0.18
CA PHE A 91 4.03 1.25 -0.26
C PHE A 91 4.57 1.12 -1.68
N ALA A 92 5.74 1.70 -1.89
CA ALA A 92 6.58 1.49 -3.06
C ALA A 92 8.06 1.47 -2.65
N VAL A 93 8.89 0.81 -3.45
CA VAL A 93 10.33 0.73 -3.25
C VAL A 93 11.04 1.23 -4.51
N GLN A 94 12.08 2.04 -4.32
CA GLN A 94 13.06 2.34 -5.36
C GLN A 94 14.45 2.28 -4.74
N ASP A 95 15.33 1.54 -5.40
CA ASP A 95 16.66 1.20 -4.91
C ASP A 95 16.60 0.57 -3.50
N ASN A 96 17.12 1.27 -2.49
CA ASN A 96 17.09 0.88 -1.09
C ASN A 96 16.15 1.76 -0.25
N THR A 97 15.26 2.55 -0.87
CA THR A 97 14.31 3.41 -0.15
C THR A 97 12.90 2.87 -0.29
N VAL A 98 12.20 2.76 0.84
CA VAL A 98 10.76 2.50 0.88
C VAL A 98 10.02 3.80 1.20
N VAL A 99 8.94 4.07 0.47
CA VAL A 99 7.94 5.07 0.82
C VAL A 99 6.65 4.33 1.13
N PHE A 100 6.01 4.64 2.25
CA PHE A 100 4.79 3.97 2.68
C PHE A 100 3.79 4.92 3.34
N SER A 101 2.51 4.58 3.24
CA SER A 101 1.42 5.25 3.93
C SER A 101 1.24 4.62 5.31
N ASN A 102 1.42 5.41 6.36
CA ASN A 102 1.24 4.92 7.72
C ASN A 102 -0.23 4.93 8.13
N TYR A 103 -0.72 3.83 8.68
CA TYR A 103 -2.14 3.68 8.98
C TYR A 103 -2.66 4.68 10.00
N LYS A 104 -1.86 4.96 11.04
CA LYS A 104 -2.30 5.73 12.21
C LYS A 104 -2.64 7.19 11.87
N ASP A 105 -1.83 7.82 11.02
CA ASP A 105 -1.92 9.24 10.70
C ASP A 105 -2.16 9.50 9.19
N GLN A 106 -2.20 8.43 8.38
CA GLN A 106 -2.35 8.47 6.91
C GLN A 106 -1.26 9.26 6.17
N ARG A 107 -0.17 9.63 6.85
CA ARG A 107 0.96 10.36 6.25
C ARG A 107 1.86 9.43 5.44
N LEU A 108 2.57 10.01 4.48
CA LEU A 108 3.67 9.31 3.82
C LEU A 108 4.93 9.41 4.65
N TYR A 109 5.62 8.29 4.79
CA TYR A 109 6.95 8.21 5.38
C TYR A 109 7.92 7.59 4.40
N LYS A 110 9.19 7.99 4.49
CA LYS A 110 10.30 7.31 3.82
C LYS A 110 11.30 6.77 4.83
N GLN A 111 11.90 5.63 4.51
CA GLN A 111 13.09 5.14 5.19
C GLN A 111 13.90 4.24 4.25
N PRO A 112 15.17 3.99 4.56
CA PRO A 112 15.90 2.89 3.96
C PRO A 112 15.23 1.52 4.22
N THR A 113 15.49 0.56 3.33
CA THR A 113 15.05 -0.85 3.49
C THR A 113 15.93 -1.63 4.47
N GLU A 114 16.98 -1.02 5.00
CA GLU A 114 17.81 -1.60 6.06
C GLU A 114 17.07 -1.58 7.42
N ILE A 115 17.24 -2.67 8.18
CA ILE A 115 16.60 -2.88 9.48
C ILE A 115 17.10 -1.83 10.48
N GLY A 116 16.20 -1.33 11.32
CA GLY A 116 16.53 -0.37 12.39
C GLY A 116 16.57 1.09 11.91
N SER A 117 16.24 1.35 10.65
CA SER A 117 16.04 2.70 10.13
C SER A 117 14.81 3.35 10.75
N LEU A 118 14.85 4.67 10.96
CA LEU A 118 13.71 5.44 11.46
C LEU A 118 12.95 6.08 10.28
N PRO A 119 11.62 5.90 10.19
CA PRO A 119 10.76 6.62 9.26
C PRO A 119 10.89 8.14 9.38
N VAL A 120 11.08 8.81 8.25
CA VAL A 120 11.03 10.28 8.13
C VAL A 120 9.75 10.66 7.39
N PRO A 121 8.89 11.53 7.96
CA PRO A 121 7.67 11.95 7.29
C PRO A 121 7.99 12.77 6.03
N LEU A 122 7.17 12.58 5.00
CA LEU A 122 7.23 13.29 3.73
C LEU A 122 6.10 14.32 3.57
N THR A 123 5.00 14.14 4.29
CA THR A 123 3.80 14.99 4.18
C THR A 123 3.51 15.69 5.51
N PRO A 124 2.78 16.82 5.50
CA PRO A 124 2.43 17.56 6.72
C PRO A 124 1.69 16.68 7.75
N ASP A 125 1.79 17.07 9.02
CA ASP A 125 0.88 16.58 10.04
C ASP A 125 -0.35 17.49 10.04
N TYR A 126 -1.49 16.95 9.64
CA TYR A 126 -2.76 17.68 9.59
C TYR A 126 -3.51 17.63 10.94
N GLY A 127 -2.97 16.96 11.96
CA GLY A 127 -3.62 16.76 13.26
C GLY A 127 -4.70 15.67 13.28
N ALA A 128 -5.10 15.17 12.10
CA ALA A 128 -6.06 14.10 11.90
C ALA A 128 -5.74 13.35 10.58
N PRO A 129 -6.17 12.08 10.44
CA PRO A 129 -5.92 11.25 9.24
C PRO A 129 -6.84 11.62 8.05
N ASP A 130 -7.08 12.91 7.84
CA ASP A 130 -8.03 13.42 6.83
C ASP A 130 -7.44 13.43 5.42
N VAL A 131 -6.11 13.35 5.29
CA VAL A 131 -5.42 13.27 4.00
C VAL A 131 -4.70 11.94 3.91
N SER A 132 -5.04 11.15 2.90
CA SER A 132 -4.47 9.81 2.70
C SER A 132 -3.85 9.66 1.31
N TYR A 133 -2.88 8.75 1.21
CA TYR A 133 -2.08 8.56 0.00
C TYR A 133 -1.99 7.08 -0.38
N ALA A 134 -2.00 6.78 -1.68
CA ALA A 134 -1.93 5.41 -2.19
C ALA A 134 -1.39 5.32 -3.61
N GLY A 135 -0.89 4.13 -3.94
CA GLY A 135 -0.55 3.73 -5.31
C GLY A 135 0.61 4.53 -5.90
N GLY A 136 1.53 5.00 -5.06
CA GLY A 136 2.57 5.92 -5.49
C GLY A 136 3.71 5.28 -6.27
N VAL A 137 4.45 6.14 -6.97
CA VAL A 137 5.56 5.80 -7.85
C VAL A 137 6.65 6.86 -7.71
N PHE A 138 7.90 6.42 -7.75
CA PHE A 138 9.05 7.33 -7.72
C PHE A 138 9.26 8.01 -9.07
N ASP A 139 9.55 9.30 -9.02
CA ASP A 139 9.97 10.12 -10.15
C ASP A 139 11.40 10.63 -9.93
N PRO A 140 12.43 9.85 -10.31
CA PRO A 140 13.82 10.23 -10.10
C PRO A 140 14.27 11.38 -11.02
N HIS A 141 13.51 11.78 -12.05
CA HIS A 141 13.90 12.93 -12.87
C HIS A 141 13.73 14.24 -12.10
N PHE A 142 12.61 14.36 -11.38
CA PHE A 142 12.28 15.53 -10.58
C PHE A 142 12.52 15.32 -9.08
N SER A 143 13.14 14.20 -8.69
CA SER A 143 13.41 13.82 -7.29
C SER A 143 12.16 13.92 -6.40
N ARG A 144 11.05 13.36 -6.87
CA ARG A 144 9.74 13.43 -6.21
C ARG A 144 9.05 12.07 -6.18
N TYR A 145 8.02 11.97 -5.36
CA TYR A 145 7.12 10.83 -5.28
C TYR A 145 5.75 11.25 -5.78
N VAL A 146 5.19 10.54 -6.76
CA VAL A 146 3.87 10.81 -7.32
C VAL A 146 2.89 9.79 -6.76
N THR A 147 1.74 10.24 -6.26
CA THR A 147 0.77 9.39 -5.57
C THR A 147 -0.65 9.85 -5.83
N VAL A 148 -1.62 8.95 -5.67
CA VAL A 148 -3.00 9.37 -5.44
C VAL A 148 -3.08 9.96 -4.04
N MET A 149 -3.76 11.09 -3.92
CA MET A 149 -4.06 11.79 -2.67
C MET A 149 -5.58 11.95 -2.56
N GLU A 150 -6.13 11.59 -1.42
CA GLU A 150 -7.54 11.80 -1.09
C GLU A 150 -7.63 12.73 0.11
N ASP A 151 -8.31 13.87 -0.06
CA ASP A 151 -8.38 14.94 0.94
C ASP A 151 -9.82 15.11 1.45
N ARG A 152 -10.03 14.74 2.72
CA ARG A 152 -11.29 14.81 3.45
C ARG A 152 -11.45 16.09 4.27
N ARG A 153 -10.44 16.96 4.35
CA ARG A 153 -10.45 18.15 5.24
C ARG A 153 -11.62 19.09 4.96
N THR A 154 -12.06 19.17 3.70
CA THR A 154 -13.20 19.99 3.28
C THR A 154 -14.53 19.21 3.35
N SER A 155 -14.52 17.91 3.05
CA SER A 155 -15.72 17.08 2.98
C SER A 155 -15.37 15.61 3.18
N ASN A 156 -15.97 14.99 4.21
CA ASN A 156 -15.86 13.55 4.43
C ASN A 156 -16.71 12.71 3.47
N LEU A 157 -17.82 13.26 2.98
CA LEU A 157 -18.76 12.53 2.11
C LEU A 157 -18.32 12.51 0.64
N ASN A 158 -17.68 13.60 0.21
CA ASN A 158 -17.17 13.76 -1.15
C ASN A 158 -15.72 14.28 -1.08
N PRO A 159 -14.77 13.43 -0.65
CA PRO A 159 -13.37 13.83 -0.58
C PRO A 159 -12.81 14.12 -1.98
N ALA A 160 -11.91 15.09 -2.05
CA ALA A 160 -11.24 15.39 -3.30
C ALA A 160 -10.14 14.35 -3.55
N THR A 161 -10.29 13.53 -4.60
CA THR A 161 -9.22 12.64 -5.06
C THR A 161 -8.41 13.34 -6.15
N THR A 162 -7.09 13.30 -6.04
CA THR A 162 -6.16 13.91 -7.00
C THR A 162 -4.92 13.05 -7.19
N ILE A 163 -4.15 13.30 -8.24
CA ILE A 163 -2.77 12.83 -8.32
C ILE A 163 -1.87 13.99 -7.90
N ALA A 164 -1.08 13.79 -6.86
CA ALA A 164 -0.19 14.80 -6.30
C ALA A 164 1.26 14.32 -6.33
N CYS A 165 2.20 15.26 -6.14
CA CYS A 165 3.60 14.95 -5.97
C CYS A 165 4.19 15.56 -4.70
N ILE A 166 5.14 14.83 -4.11
CA ILE A 166 5.83 15.18 -2.88
C ILE A 166 7.33 15.22 -3.18
N ASN A 167 8.00 16.30 -2.78
CA ASN A 167 9.44 16.41 -2.96
C ASN A 167 10.16 15.40 -2.06
N LEU A 168 11.11 14.65 -2.62
CA LEU A 168 11.96 13.73 -1.84
C LEU A 168 13.24 14.40 -1.37
N SER A 169 13.57 15.56 -1.91
CA SER A 169 14.77 16.37 -1.62
C SER A 169 14.46 17.48 -0.61
N GLY A 170 15.48 17.92 0.12
CA GLY A 170 15.41 19.15 0.92
C GLY A 170 15.01 18.98 2.39
N GLY A 171 14.49 17.81 2.80
CA GLY A 171 14.18 17.50 4.21
C GLY A 171 12.98 18.27 4.80
N ASP A 172 12.66 19.44 4.23
CA ASP A 172 11.49 20.24 4.58
C ASP A 172 10.20 19.55 4.14
N ILE A 173 9.20 19.63 5.02
CA ILE A 173 7.87 19.10 4.78
C ILE A 173 7.02 20.21 4.17
N HIS A 174 6.47 19.96 2.98
CA HIS A 174 5.60 20.88 2.26
C HIS A 174 4.28 20.21 1.89
N GLU A 175 3.25 21.04 1.65
CA GLU A 175 2.00 20.56 1.06
C GLU A 175 2.26 19.86 -0.28
N PRO A 176 1.63 18.70 -0.54
CA PRO A 176 1.72 18.03 -1.83
C PRO A 176 1.26 18.95 -2.97
N LYS A 177 2.03 18.95 -4.06
CA LYS A 177 1.65 19.70 -5.26
C LYS A 177 0.73 18.85 -6.14
N VAL A 178 -0.51 19.27 -6.32
CA VAL A 178 -1.48 18.63 -7.22
C VAL A 178 -0.98 18.69 -8.67
N LEU A 179 -0.99 17.53 -9.33
CA LEU A 179 -0.65 17.35 -10.75
C LEU A 179 -1.88 17.09 -11.62
N VAL A 180 -2.89 16.41 -11.08
CA VAL A 180 -4.12 16.03 -11.78
C VAL A 180 -5.30 16.14 -10.83
N SER A 181 -6.37 16.76 -11.30
CA SER A 181 -7.63 16.96 -10.58
C SER A 181 -8.78 17.16 -11.57
N GLY A 182 -10.02 17.06 -11.09
CA GLY A 182 -11.23 17.41 -11.85
C GLY A 182 -12.19 16.25 -12.13
N ASN A 183 -11.76 15.01 -11.90
CA ASN A 183 -12.58 13.80 -11.92
C ASN A 183 -12.73 13.26 -10.48
N ASP A 184 -13.66 12.33 -10.26
CA ASP A 184 -13.98 11.86 -8.91
C ASP A 184 -12.91 10.91 -8.36
N PHE A 185 -12.35 10.05 -9.22
CA PHE A 185 -11.42 9.01 -8.81
C PHE A 185 -10.22 8.88 -9.75
N TYR A 186 -9.08 8.53 -9.14
CA TYR A 186 -7.81 8.32 -9.80
C TYR A 186 -7.12 7.07 -9.27
N ALA A 187 -6.38 6.36 -10.12
CA ALA A 187 -5.60 5.21 -9.72
C ALA A 187 -4.34 5.03 -10.58
N SER A 188 -3.40 4.27 -10.02
CA SER A 188 -2.25 3.70 -10.73
C SER A 188 -1.45 4.70 -11.59
N PRO A 189 -0.95 5.82 -11.02
CA PRO A 189 0.01 6.65 -11.74
C PRO A 189 1.27 5.83 -12.10
N ARG A 190 1.71 5.90 -13.36
CA ARG A 190 2.91 5.23 -13.87
C ARG A 190 3.73 6.21 -14.68
N ILE A 191 5.03 6.27 -14.42
CA ILE A 191 5.96 7.17 -15.10
C ILE A 191 6.74 6.36 -16.13
N ASP A 192 6.91 6.91 -17.33
CA ASP A 192 7.67 6.23 -18.38
C ASP A 192 9.16 6.19 -18.07
N GLN A 193 9.88 5.22 -18.66
CA GLN A 193 11.32 5.03 -18.41
C GLN A 193 12.15 6.25 -18.82
N ASN A 194 11.68 6.99 -19.84
CA ASN A 194 12.30 8.22 -20.33
C ASN A 194 11.93 9.44 -19.47
N LYS A 195 11.09 9.27 -18.45
CA LYS A 195 10.67 10.23 -17.42
C LYS A 195 10.04 11.52 -17.97
N LYS A 196 9.42 11.42 -19.15
CA LYS A 196 8.75 12.54 -19.85
C LYS A 196 7.24 12.44 -19.81
N ARG A 197 6.70 11.24 -19.54
CA ARG A 197 5.27 10.97 -19.56
C ARG A 197 4.82 10.28 -18.30
N MET A 198 3.56 10.52 -17.95
CA MET A 198 2.85 9.80 -16.92
C MET A 198 1.53 9.29 -17.48
N ALA A 199 1.18 8.04 -17.17
CA ALA A 199 -0.13 7.49 -17.41
C ALA A 199 -0.86 7.24 -16.09
N TRP A 200 -2.19 7.32 -16.10
CA TRP A 200 -3.03 7.00 -14.94
C TRP A 200 -4.41 6.54 -15.41
N ILE A 201 -5.17 5.92 -14.50
CA ILE A 201 -6.57 5.57 -14.72
C ILE A 201 -7.42 6.58 -13.97
N GLU A 202 -8.52 7.02 -14.58
CA GLU A 202 -9.56 7.81 -13.90
C GLU A 202 -10.95 7.31 -14.27
N TRP A 203 -11.89 7.54 -13.37
CA TRP A 203 -13.30 7.28 -13.56
C TRP A 203 -14.11 8.25 -12.69
N GLY A 204 -15.41 8.34 -12.99
CA GLY A 204 -16.31 9.27 -12.33
C GLY A 204 -17.71 8.73 -12.21
N HIS A 205 -18.46 9.29 -11.27
CA HIS A 205 -19.84 8.95 -11.02
C HIS A 205 -20.70 9.13 -12.27
N PRO A 206 -21.71 8.26 -12.47
CA PRO A 206 -22.16 7.18 -11.57
C PRO A 206 -21.41 5.84 -11.75
N ASN A 207 -20.34 5.78 -12.53
CA ASN A 207 -19.72 4.52 -12.92
C ASN A 207 -18.69 4.04 -11.87
N MET A 208 -18.66 2.74 -11.61
CA MET A 208 -17.54 2.09 -10.92
C MET A 208 -16.41 1.77 -11.90
N PRO A 209 -15.17 1.51 -11.45
CA PRO A 209 -14.04 1.33 -12.37
C PRO A 209 -14.17 0.13 -13.31
N TRP A 210 -14.99 -0.86 -12.96
CA TRP A 210 -15.33 -2.01 -13.80
C TRP A 210 -16.43 -1.74 -14.84
N ASP A 211 -17.22 -0.67 -14.67
CA ASP A 211 -18.25 -0.26 -15.63
C ASP A 211 -17.63 0.62 -16.72
N LYS A 212 -16.88 1.65 -16.29
CA LYS A 212 -16.20 2.59 -17.20
C LYS A 212 -14.99 3.20 -16.52
N SER A 213 -13.83 3.04 -17.15
CA SER A 213 -12.59 3.72 -16.78
C SER A 213 -11.87 4.21 -18.04
N GLU A 214 -11.11 5.29 -17.88
CA GLU A 214 -10.30 5.86 -18.96
C GLU A 214 -8.82 5.79 -18.59
N LEU A 215 -7.99 5.36 -19.54
CA LEU A 215 -6.53 5.48 -19.45
C LEU A 215 -6.13 6.83 -20.04
N TRP A 216 -5.45 7.63 -19.24
CA TRP A 216 -4.96 8.93 -19.68
C TRP A 216 -3.44 8.97 -19.70
N VAL A 217 -2.89 9.84 -20.57
CA VAL A 217 -1.46 10.10 -20.66
C VAL A 217 -1.22 11.62 -20.60
N GLY A 218 -0.16 12.00 -19.90
CA GLY A 218 0.23 13.38 -19.67
C GLY A 218 1.71 13.56 -19.86
N TYR A 219 2.12 14.76 -20.24
CA TYR A 219 3.51 15.11 -20.45
C TYR A 219 3.98 16.04 -19.35
N PHE A 220 5.20 15.81 -18.86
CA PHE A 220 5.86 16.77 -17.98
C PHE A 220 6.48 17.89 -18.83
N SER A 221 6.26 19.15 -18.43
CA SER A 221 7.07 20.27 -18.92
C SER A 221 8.51 20.16 -18.40
N GLU A 222 9.42 20.98 -18.93
CA GLU A 222 10.78 21.12 -18.41
C GLU A 222 10.82 21.52 -16.92
N SER A 223 9.79 22.21 -16.43
CA SER A 223 9.60 22.58 -15.02
C SER A 223 8.81 21.55 -14.19
N GLY A 224 8.48 20.39 -14.77
CA GLY A 224 7.76 19.31 -14.09
C GLY A 224 6.26 19.56 -13.88
N CYS A 225 5.70 20.59 -14.53
CA CYS A 225 4.27 20.92 -14.54
C CYS A 225 3.62 20.46 -15.86
N ARG A 226 2.34 20.08 -15.87
CA ARG A 226 1.78 19.31 -17.00
C ARG A 226 1.18 20.13 -18.14
N THR A 227 1.25 19.55 -19.35
CA THR A 227 0.23 19.65 -20.41
C THR A 227 -0.38 18.25 -20.62
N SER A 228 -1.70 18.13 -20.85
CA SER A 228 -2.40 16.85 -20.99
C SER A 228 -2.94 16.63 -22.42
N THR A 229 -2.98 15.36 -22.87
CA THR A 229 -3.61 14.97 -24.15
C THR A 229 -4.29 13.62 -23.98
N ARG A 230 -5.55 13.51 -24.41
CA ARG A 230 -6.38 12.29 -24.31
C ARG A 230 -5.97 11.27 -25.39
N TRP A 231 -6.06 9.98 -25.07
CA TRP A 231 -5.93 8.86 -26.02
C TRP A 231 -7.20 8.02 -26.01
#